data_AF-A0A4R7VQI2-F1
#
_entry.id   AF-A0A4R7VQI2-F1
#
_cell.length_a   1.000
_cell.length_b   1.000
_cell.length_c   1.000
_cell.angle_alpha   90.00
_cell.angle_beta   90.00
_cell.angle_gamma   90.00
#
_symmetry.space_group_name_H-M   'P 1'
#
loop_
_entity.id
_entity.type
_entity.pdbx_description
1 polymer ?
#
loop_
_entity_poly.entity_id
_entity_poly.type
_entity_poly.pdbx_seq_one_letter_code
_entity_poly.pdbx_strand_id
1 'polypeptide(L)'
;MTAKGVLRRADVPAAGGALGVELPDWVRSAADVPALHWPWQAALGSGLLSVDGGRAVATPAVTGWRSANSAEVLDLWARGFAAALAGLFDADDGADAIEIGRLALTVLADDPVPTGAELSKAVTLAVIHARLHETFDRGFGARDPAEATVELLSAFGAVTNTAKRRITPLGRWAMAVIGLRGASLFRTNDGQEDGTYQLKIVLRHVRPTCWRRVHMPASATLGELHEVIQVAFAWEGDHLHGFTVGRRRYGDPYFDVEHDECKVTLAEVFARARKPVTYTYDFGDDWRHDIMLEKIVDPATELPVCVDGRGDAPVEDSDEPAWIAFDQAGINARLARLGTDERDAEAQMREDTEVILTDAYGEYEQMTAFLTVLEEEIDFPVQATLLGNPVVVTGLDEDNATIELRARCKGQHAKGFVSFADLEFRPGTVEAWLHAVYATYLGRPPSALTMPAGWGGLTNWTS
;
A
#
# COMPACT_ATOMS: atom_id res chain seq x y z
N MET A 1 -16.41 -17.79 26.15
CA MET A 1 -15.24 -16.95 25.83
C MET A 1 -15.12 -15.71 26.72
N THR A 2 -13.92 -15.13 26.86
CA THR A 2 -13.69 -13.78 27.43
C THR A 2 -14.20 -12.70 26.45
N ALA A 3 -14.19 -11.43 26.86
CA ALA A 3 -14.54 -10.31 25.98
C ALA A 3 -13.63 -10.18 24.75
N LYS A 4 -12.39 -10.69 24.83
CA LYS A 4 -11.42 -10.75 23.73
C LYS A 4 -11.56 -12.02 22.86
N GLY A 5 -12.63 -12.80 23.01
CA GLY A 5 -12.83 -14.03 22.23
C GLY A 5 -11.90 -15.21 22.63
N VAL A 6 -11.18 -15.10 23.75
CA VAL A 6 -10.23 -16.13 24.21
C VAL A 6 -10.90 -17.13 25.16
N LEU A 7 -10.42 -18.38 25.17
CA LEU A 7 -10.86 -19.46 26.07
C LEU A 7 -10.82 -19.02 27.53
N ARG A 8 -11.95 -19.19 28.24
CA ARG A 8 -12.02 -18.86 29.66
C ARG A 8 -11.20 -19.89 30.42
N ARG A 9 -10.59 -19.47 31.53
CA ARG A 9 -9.82 -20.37 32.41
C ARG A 9 -10.56 -21.66 32.75
N ALA A 10 -11.86 -21.58 33.03
CA ALA A 10 -12.69 -22.74 33.39
C ALA A 10 -12.80 -23.78 32.26
N ASP A 11 -12.63 -23.38 31.00
CA ASP A 11 -12.79 -24.24 29.83
C ASP A 11 -11.44 -24.87 29.38
N VAL A 12 -10.31 -24.38 29.91
CA VAL A 12 -8.96 -24.85 29.51
C VAL A 12 -8.73 -26.34 29.78
N PRO A 13 -9.11 -26.93 30.94
CA PRO A 13 -8.99 -28.37 31.17
C PRO A 13 -9.71 -29.23 30.15
N ALA A 14 -10.94 -28.85 29.79
CA ALA A 14 -11.73 -29.59 28.81
C ALA A 14 -11.12 -29.51 27.40
N ALA A 15 -10.68 -28.33 26.99
CA ALA A 15 -10.01 -28.14 25.71
C ALA A 15 -8.65 -28.88 25.64
N GLY A 16 -7.87 -28.86 26.72
CA GLY A 16 -6.62 -29.62 26.82
C GLY A 16 -6.85 -31.12 26.66
N GLY A 17 -7.84 -31.68 27.38
CA GLY A 17 -8.22 -33.09 27.25
C GLY A 17 -8.70 -33.47 25.84
N ALA A 18 -9.45 -32.60 25.17
CA ALA A 18 -9.93 -32.84 23.80
C ALA A 18 -8.80 -32.86 22.76
N LEU A 19 -7.74 -32.07 22.97
CA LEU A 19 -6.60 -31.95 22.06
C LEU A 19 -5.40 -32.83 22.45
N GLY A 20 -5.48 -33.56 23.58
CA GLY A 20 -4.37 -34.34 24.12
C GLY A 20 -3.20 -33.47 24.61
N VAL A 21 -3.47 -32.24 25.02
CA VAL A 21 -2.48 -31.30 25.54
C VAL A 21 -2.41 -31.42 27.07
N GLU A 22 -1.23 -31.78 27.58
CA GLU A 22 -0.98 -31.78 29.02
C GLU A 22 -0.94 -30.34 29.56
N LEU A 23 -1.62 -30.11 30.69
CA LEU A 23 -1.73 -28.79 31.30
C LEU A 23 -0.78 -28.67 32.49
N PRO A 24 -0.02 -27.56 32.61
CA PRO A 24 0.74 -27.25 33.82
C PRO A 24 -0.17 -27.08 35.04
N ASP A 25 0.37 -27.33 36.23
CA ASP A 25 -0.35 -27.15 37.50
C ASP A 25 -0.77 -25.69 37.78
N TRP A 26 -0.15 -24.71 37.10
CA TRP A 26 -0.28 -23.28 37.40
C TRP A 26 -0.98 -22.45 36.30
N VAL A 27 -1.79 -23.07 35.43
CA VAL A 27 -2.49 -22.36 34.33
C VAL A 27 -3.46 -21.29 34.86
N ARG A 28 -3.23 -20.04 34.44
CA ARG A 28 -4.08 -18.87 34.73
C ARG A 28 -5.02 -18.58 33.57
N SER A 29 -4.59 -18.81 32.34
CA SER A 29 -5.39 -18.66 31.13
C SER A 29 -4.89 -19.59 30.00
N ALA A 30 -5.64 -19.68 28.90
CA ALA A 30 -5.18 -20.43 27.74
C ALA A 30 -3.83 -19.93 27.20
N ALA A 31 -3.51 -18.63 27.34
CA ALA A 31 -2.24 -18.05 26.87
C ALA A 31 -1.00 -18.66 27.55
N ASP A 32 -1.15 -19.25 28.75
CA ASP A 32 -0.06 -19.96 29.43
C ASP A 32 0.24 -21.33 28.79
N VAL A 33 -0.58 -21.77 27.84
CA VAL A 33 -0.49 -23.07 27.18
C VAL A 33 -0.42 -22.86 25.67
N PRO A 34 0.76 -22.58 25.09
CA PRO A 34 0.91 -22.28 23.66
C PRO A 34 0.31 -23.34 22.73
N ALA A 35 0.47 -24.62 23.08
CA ALA A 35 -0.09 -25.76 22.34
C ALA A 35 -1.63 -25.76 22.25
N LEU A 36 -2.30 -24.97 23.09
CA LEU A 36 -3.75 -24.76 23.06
C LEU A 36 -4.10 -23.37 22.53
N HIS A 37 -3.35 -22.35 22.93
CA HIS A 37 -3.64 -20.97 22.56
C HIS A 37 -3.41 -20.66 21.08
N TRP A 38 -2.29 -21.10 20.51
CA TRP A 38 -1.98 -20.76 19.11
C TRP A 38 -2.94 -21.44 18.14
N PRO A 39 -3.27 -22.75 18.26
CA PRO A 39 -4.30 -23.35 17.42
C PRO A 39 -5.67 -22.68 17.59
N TRP A 40 -6.02 -22.22 18.79
CA TRP A 40 -7.23 -21.47 19.05
C TRP A 40 -7.26 -20.14 18.27
N GLN A 41 -6.19 -19.33 18.37
CA GLN A 41 -6.07 -18.09 17.61
C GLN A 41 -6.07 -18.34 16.11
N ALA A 42 -5.38 -19.39 15.66
CA ALA A 42 -5.34 -19.78 14.26
C ALA A 42 -6.73 -20.15 13.74
N ALA A 43 -7.50 -20.92 14.52
CA ALA A 43 -8.86 -21.32 14.14
C ALA A 43 -9.82 -20.13 14.07
N LEU A 44 -9.69 -19.16 14.97
CA LEU A 44 -10.43 -17.89 14.89
C LEU A 44 -10.03 -17.08 13.66
N GLY A 45 -8.73 -16.87 13.44
CA GLY A 45 -8.22 -16.05 12.33
C GLY A 45 -8.45 -16.63 10.95
N SER A 46 -8.41 -17.95 10.83
CA SER A 46 -8.76 -18.66 9.59
C SER A 46 -10.27 -18.82 9.38
N GLY A 47 -11.08 -18.39 10.34
CA GLY A 47 -12.53 -18.50 10.28
C GLY A 47 -13.05 -19.94 10.40
N LEU A 48 -12.24 -20.89 10.87
CA LEU A 48 -12.66 -22.28 11.19
C LEU A 48 -13.48 -22.35 12.49
N LEU A 49 -13.33 -21.34 13.32
CA LEU A 49 -14.07 -21.16 14.56
C LEU A 49 -14.59 -19.72 14.59
N SER A 50 -15.83 -19.55 15.04
CA SER A 50 -16.43 -18.25 15.33
C SER A 50 -16.91 -18.19 16.78
N VAL A 51 -17.11 -16.98 17.30
CA VAL A 51 -17.67 -16.79 18.64
C VAL A 51 -19.03 -16.12 18.52
N ASP A 52 -20.08 -16.88 18.82
CA ASP A 52 -21.47 -16.38 18.82
C ASP A 52 -22.08 -16.57 20.22
N GLY A 53 -22.73 -15.54 20.74
CA GLY A 53 -23.33 -15.56 22.08
C GLY A 53 -22.35 -15.95 23.21
N GLY A 54 -21.05 -15.72 23.01
CA GLY A 54 -19.99 -16.11 23.97
C GLY A 54 -19.62 -17.60 23.95
N ARG A 55 -20.11 -18.36 22.97
CA ARG A 55 -19.79 -19.77 22.71
C ARG A 55 -18.95 -19.90 21.44
N ALA A 56 -18.08 -20.90 21.43
CA ALA A 56 -17.34 -21.30 20.25
C ALA A 56 -18.27 -22.09 19.32
N VAL A 57 -18.35 -21.68 18.06
CA VAL A 57 -19.14 -22.35 17.03
C VAL A 57 -18.20 -22.73 15.89
N ALA A 58 -18.20 -24.01 15.52
CA ALA A 58 -17.55 -24.46 14.29
C ALA A 58 -18.29 -23.81 13.12
N THR A 59 -17.56 -23.10 12.27
CA THR A 59 -18.11 -22.56 11.02
C THR A 59 -18.24 -23.69 10.00
N PRO A 60 -19.02 -23.52 8.90
CA PRO A 60 -19.10 -24.51 7.85
C PRO A 60 -17.68 -24.88 7.43
N ALA A 61 -17.31 -26.14 7.66
CA ALA A 61 -16.02 -26.64 7.28
C ALA A 61 -15.79 -26.32 5.80
N VAL A 62 -14.55 -25.98 5.46
CA VAL A 62 -14.06 -26.14 4.08
C VAL A 62 -14.45 -27.56 3.66
N THR A 63 -15.54 -27.68 2.90
CA THR A 63 -16.07 -28.98 2.50
C THR A 63 -15.02 -29.62 1.61
N GLY A 64 -14.35 -30.65 2.14
CA GLY A 64 -13.28 -31.34 1.44
C GLY A 64 -11.87 -30.83 1.72
N TRP A 65 -11.46 -30.61 2.98
CA TRP A 65 -10.05 -30.34 3.33
C TRP A 65 -9.04 -31.27 2.64
N ARG A 66 -9.38 -32.56 2.50
CA ARG A 66 -8.54 -33.57 1.82
C ARG A 66 -8.47 -33.40 0.29
N SER A 67 -9.36 -32.59 -0.28
CA SER A 67 -9.46 -32.24 -1.71
C SER A 67 -9.38 -30.72 -1.94
N ALA A 68 -8.98 -29.94 -0.93
CA ALA A 68 -8.95 -28.49 -0.99
C ALA A 68 -7.83 -28.04 -1.92
N ASN A 69 -8.05 -26.91 -2.59
CA ASN A 69 -7.03 -26.28 -3.40
C ASN A 69 -5.85 -25.86 -2.51
N SER A 70 -4.62 -26.16 -2.91
CA SER A 70 -3.40 -25.76 -2.18
C SER A 70 -3.36 -24.26 -1.88
N ALA A 71 -3.89 -23.41 -2.77
CA ALA A 71 -3.98 -21.97 -2.57
C ALA A 71 -4.93 -21.59 -1.42
N GLU A 72 -6.08 -22.25 -1.31
CA GLU A 72 -7.04 -22.03 -0.22
C GLU A 72 -6.46 -22.47 1.13
N VAL A 73 -5.76 -23.61 1.15
CA VAL A 73 -5.10 -24.12 2.37
C VAL A 73 -4.00 -23.16 2.83
N LEU A 74 -3.19 -22.65 1.90
CA LEU A 74 -2.13 -21.69 2.19
C LEU A 74 -2.70 -20.35 2.68
N ASP A 75 -3.80 -19.87 2.09
CA ASP A 75 -4.46 -18.65 2.53
C ASP A 75 -5.06 -18.79 3.94
N LEU A 76 -5.73 -19.89 4.24
CA LEU A 76 -6.22 -20.19 5.60
C LEU A 76 -5.05 -20.30 6.60
N TRP A 77 -3.95 -20.94 6.19
CA TRP A 77 -2.74 -21.01 7.01
C TRP A 77 -2.18 -19.61 7.28
N ALA A 78 -2.10 -18.73 6.28
CA ALA A 78 -1.53 -17.38 6.43
C ALA A 78 -2.38 -16.51 7.37
N ARG A 79 -3.71 -16.58 7.24
CA ARG A 79 -4.63 -15.87 8.15
C ARG A 79 -4.58 -16.40 9.57
N GLY A 80 -4.52 -17.72 9.74
CA GLY A 80 -4.35 -18.35 11.05
C GLY A 80 -3.00 -18.01 11.69
N PHE A 81 -1.93 -17.98 10.90
CA PHE A 81 -0.58 -17.60 11.32
C PHE A 81 -0.52 -16.14 11.76
N ALA A 82 -1.10 -15.22 10.97
CA ALA A 82 -1.22 -13.81 11.34
C ALA A 82 -2.00 -13.61 12.65
N ALA A 83 -3.12 -14.29 12.83
CA ALA A 83 -3.91 -14.22 14.07
C ALA A 83 -3.16 -14.74 15.30
N ALA A 84 -2.37 -15.81 15.13
CA ALA A 84 -1.53 -16.30 16.21
C ALA A 84 -0.40 -15.31 16.57
N LEU A 85 0.22 -14.65 15.59
CA LEU A 85 1.17 -13.56 15.84
C LEU A 85 0.51 -12.40 16.58
N ALA A 86 -0.64 -11.91 16.12
CA ALA A 86 -1.38 -10.83 16.79
C ALA A 86 -1.74 -11.18 18.24
N GLY A 87 -2.20 -12.42 18.47
CA GLY A 87 -2.50 -12.93 19.80
C GLY A 87 -1.27 -13.08 20.70
N LEU A 88 -0.10 -13.36 20.13
CA LEU A 88 1.16 -13.49 20.86
C LEU A 88 1.59 -12.16 21.50
N PHE A 89 1.36 -11.03 20.83
CA PHE A 89 1.76 -9.69 21.29
C PHE A 89 0.62 -8.86 21.91
N ASP A 90 -0.61 -9.40 22.00
CA ASP A 90 -1.81 -8.64 22.37
C ASP A 90 -1.91 -7.30 21.60
N ALA A 91 -1.63 -7.37 20.29
CA ALA A 91 -1.61 -6.23 19.39
C ALA A 91 -3.04 -5.92 18.91
N ASP A 92 -3.49 -4.67 19.09
CA ASP A 92 -4.88 -4.26 18.83
C ASP A 92 -5.29 -4.39 17.34
N ASP A 93 -4.35 -4.20 16.41
CA ASP A 93 -4.56 -4.32 14.96
C ASP A 93 -3.75 -5.45 14.31
N GLY A 94 -2.90 -6.13 15.09
CA GLY A 94 -2.02 -7.22 14.66
C GLY A 94 -0.96 -6.85 13.62
N ALA A 95 -0.92 -5.61 13.10
CA ALA A 95 -0.01 -5.22 12.01
C ALA A 95 1.45 -5.26 12.46
N ASP A 96 1.73 -4.65 13.62
CA ASP A 96 3.05 -4.68 14.26
C ASP A 96 3.49 -6.12 14.56
N ALA A 97 2.55 -6.97 14.97
CA ALA A 97 2.82 -8.38 15.28
C ALA A 97 3.19 -9.19 14.04
N ILE A 98 2.52 -8.93 12.91
CA ILE A 98 2.88 -9.51 11.62
C ILE A 98 4.29 -9.08 11.23
N GLU A 99 4.59 -7.79 11.36
CA GLU A 99 5.89 -7.24 10.99
C GLU A 99 7.02 -7.79 11.87
N ILE A 100 6.78 -7.94 13.17
CA ILE A 100 7.71 -8.64 14.08
C ILE A 100 7.98 -10.08 13.60
N GLY A 101 6.92 -10.81 13.22
CA GLY A 101 7.05 -12.15 12.66
C GLY A 101 7.86 -12.18 11.36
N ARG A 102 7.65 -11.19 10.48
CA ARG A 102 8.40 -11.02 9.22
C ARG A 102 9.88 -10.75 9.47
N LEU A 103 10.20 -9.82 10.37
CA LEU A 103 11.58 -9.49 10.75
C LEU A 103 12.30 -10.70 11.35
N ALA A 104 11.62 -11.48 12.20
CA ALA A 104 12.18 -12.72 12.72
C ALA A 104 12.48 -13.75 11.62
N LEU A 105 11.59 -13.89 10.62
CA LEU A 105 11.85 -14.73 9.45
C LEU A 105 13.00 -14.19 8.58
N THR A 106 13.14 -12.88 8.43
CA THR A 106 14.27 -12.25 7.72
C THR A 106 15.59 -12.59 8.38
N VAL A 107 15.71 -12.43 9.71
CA VAL A 107 16.92 -12.83 10.46
C VAL A 107 17.22 -14.32 10.31
N LEU A 108 16.19 -15.17 10.28
CA LEU A 108 16.34 -16.62 10.07
C LEU A 108 16.69 -17.00 8.62
N ALA A 109 16.60 -16.06 7.69
CA ALA A 109 16.99 -16.23 6.29
C ALA A 109 18.45 -15.83 6.02
N ASP A 110 19.12 -15.17 6.97
CA ASP A 110 20.52 -14.76 6.87
C ASP A 110 21.48 -15.94 6.66
N ASP A 111 22.63 -15.65 6.04
CA ASP A 111 23.72 -16.62 5.88
C ASP A 111 25.04 -16.03 6.43
N PRO A 112 25.62 -16.57 7.52
CA PRO A 112 25.12 -17.70 8.30
C PRO A 112 23.95 -17.33 9.23
N VAL A 113 23.00 -18.25 9.39
CA VAL A 113 21.87 -18.08 10.32
C VAL A 113 22.38 -17.95 11.77
N PRO A 114 22.03 -16.87 12.50
CA PRO A 114 22.35 -16.73 13.92
C PRO A 114 21.75 -17.87 14.76
N THR A 115 22.41 -18.24 15.87
CA THR A 115 21.92 -19.35 16.73
C THR A 115 21.89 -18.97 18.22
N GLY A 116 21.04 -19.65 18.99
CA GLY A 116 20.93 -19.44 20.43
C GLY A 116 20.70 -17.97 20.81
N ALA A 117 21.52 -17.44 21.71
CA ALA A 117 21.42 -16.06 22.18
C ALA A 117 21.69 -15.02 21.07
N GLU A 118 22.49 -15.35 20.06
CA GLU A 118 22.76 -14.44 18.93
C GLU A 118 21.50 -14.25 18.08
N LEU A 119 20.70 -15.30 17.91
CA LEU A 119 19.43 -15.22 17.22
C LEU A 119 18.43 -14.31 17.95
N SER A 120 18.23 -14.51 19.25
CA SER A 120 17.35 -13.64 20.04
C SER A 120 17.77 -12.19 19.95
N LYS A 121 19.08 -11.92 20.05
CA LYS A 121 19.63 -10.57 19.94
C LYS A 121 19.40 -9.97 18.56
N ALA A 122 19.63 -10.72 17.49
CA ALA A 122 19.43 -10.25 16.12
C ALA A 122 17.96 -9.91 15.84
N VAL A 123 17.02 -10.76 16.27
CA VAL A 123 15.57 -10.48 16.17
C VAL A 123 15.20 -9.23 16.95
N THR A 124 15.66 -9.12 18.21
CA THR A 124 15.39 -7.96 19.06
C THR A 124 15.90 -6.68 18.44
N LEU A 125 17.13 -6.68 17.91
CA LEU A 125 17.69 -5.54 17.22
C LEU A 125 16.88 -5.17 15.97
N ALA A 126 16.52 -6.14 15.12
CA ALA A 126 15.71 -5.87 13.93
C ALA A 126 14.39 -5.16 14.29
N VAL A 127 13.71 -5.62 15.34
CA VAL A 127 12.47 -5.03 15.86
C VAL A 127 12.69 -3.62 16.41
N ILE A 128 13.78 -3.37 17.14
CA ILE A 128 14.11 -2.03 17.66
C ILE A 128 14.37 -1.06 16.52
N HIS A 129 15.13 -1.46 15.49
CA HIS A 129 15.38 -0.61 14.32
C HIS A 129 14.08 -0.28 13.57
N ALA A 130 13.14 -1.23 13.51
CA ALA A 130 11.80 -1.01 12.98
C ALA A 130 10.86 -0.20 13.92
N ARG A 131 11.36 0.25 15.08
CA ARG A 131 10.61 1.00 16.11
C ARG A 131 9.40 0.25 16.70
N LEU A 132 9.40 -1.09 16.66
CA LEU A 132 8.30 -1.94 17.12
C LEU A 132 8.44 -2.44 18.58
N HIS A 133 9.40 -1.90 19.32
CA HIS A 133 9.75 -2.34 20.69
C HIS A 133 8.59 -2.31 21.70
N GLU A 134 7.70 -1.31 21.64
CA GLU A 134 6.55 -1.21 22.55
C GLU A 134 5.59 -2.41 22.41
N THR A 135 5.39 -2.88 21.19
CA THR A 135 4.56 -4.05 20.90
C THR A 135 5.31 -5.33 21.24
N PHE A 136 6.61 -5.38 20.94
CA PHE A 136 7.46 -6.56 21.13
C PHE A 136 7.61 -6.98 22.60
N ASP A 137 7.75 -6.03 23.51
CA ASP A 137 7.94 -6.30 24.95
C ASP A 137 6.61 -6.56 25.68
N ARG A 138 5.46 -6.38 25.02
CA ARG A 138 4.15 -6.45 25.66
C ARG A 138 3.83 -7.88 26.09
N GLY A 139 3.59 -8.07 27.39
CA GLY A 139 2.96 -9.28 27.92
C GLY A 139 3.89 -10.48 28.14
N PHE A 140 5.19 -10.36 27.90
CA PHE A 140 6.14 -11.49 28.06
C PHE A 140 6.76 -11.61 29.44
N GLY A 141 6.71 -10.57 30.29
CA GLY A 141 7.27 -10.63 31.64
C GLY A 141 8.76 -10.98 31.62
N ALA A 142 9.12 -12.17 32.14
CA ALA A 142 10.51 -12.67 32.15
C ALA A 142 10.87 -13.56 30.95
N ARG A 143 9.92 -13.85 30.06
CA ARG A 143 10.16 -14.64 28.85
C ARG A 143 10.76 -13.76 27.76
N ASP A 144 11.71 -14.30 27.01
CA ASP A 144 12.27 -13.60 25.85
C ASP A 144 11.23 -13.56 24.70
N PRO A 145 10.78 -12.36 24.26
CA PRO A 145 9.83 -12.24 23.15
C PRO A 145 10.37 -12.78 21.83
N ALA A 146 11.69 -12.71 21.59
CA ALA A 146 12.31 -13.28 20.40
C ALA A 146 12.19 -14.81 20.39
N GLU A 147 12.46 -15.45 21.53
CA GLU A 147 12.33 -16.89 21.69
C GLU A 147 10.87 -17.34 21.48
N ALA A 148 9.92 -16.64 22.09
CA ALA A 148 8.49 -16.91 21.93
C ALA A 148 8.03 -16.77 20.47
N THR A 149 8.56 -15.78 19.74
CA THR A 149 8.30 -15.60 18.31
C THR A 149 8.82 -16.80 17.52
N VAL A 150 10.08 -17.19 17.71
CA VAL A 150 10.70 -18.33 16.98
C VAL A 150 10.01 -19.66 17.29
N GLU A 151 9.52 -19.85 18.51
CA GLU A 151 8.70 -21.01 18.87
C GLU A 151 7.38 -21.03 18.10
N LEU A 152 6.67 -19.90 18.00
CA LEU A 152 5.43 -19.78 17.22
C LEU A 152 5.71 -20.06 15.73
N LEU A 153 6.77 -19.47 15.16
CA LEU A 153 7.20 -19.75 13.80
C LEU A 153 7.45 -21.25 13.57
N SER A 154 8.04 -21.92 14.56
CA SER A 154 8.30 -23.36 14.50
C SER A 154 7.02 -24.19 14.61
N ALA A 155 6.07 -23.77 15.45
CA ALA A 155 4.78 -24.45 15.62
C ALA A 155 3.92 -24.40 14.36
N PHE A 156 4.05 -23.35 13.55
CA PHE A 156 3.39 -23.23 12.25
C PHE A 156 4.19 -23.86 11.10
N GLY A 157 5.37 -24.41 11.36
CA GLY A 157 6.22 -25.05 10.35
C GLY A 157 6.98 -24.07 9.44
N ALA A 158 6.94 -22.76 9.72
CA ALA A 158 7.74 -21.75 9.03
C ALA A 158 9.24 -21.89 9.38
N VAL A 159 9.54 -22.48 10.54
CA VAL A 159 10.91 -22.75 11.02
C VAL A 159 11.01 -24.20 11.48
N THR A 160 12.16 -24.84 11.28
CA THR A 160 12.36 -26.22 11.75
C THR A 160 12.31 -26.29 13.27
N ASN A 161 11.61 -27.30 13.83
CA ASN A 161 11.59 -27.54 15.26
C ASN A 161 12.85 -28.27 15.78
N THR A 162 14.04 -27.82 15.37
CA THR A 162 15.33 -28.37 15.78
C THR A 162 16.18 -27.29 16.44
N ALA A 163 17.21 -27.69 17.20
CA ALA A 163 18.12 -26.74 17.85
C ALA A 163 18.80 -25.76 16.88
N LYS A 164 18.98 -26.14 15.61
CA LYS A 164 19.61 -25.30 14.58
C LYS A 164 18.66 -24.28 13.92
N ARG A 165 17.36 -24.27 14.26
CA ARG A 165 16.31 -23.34 13.79
C ARG A 165 16.56 -22.77 12.37
N ARG A 166 16.14 -23.50 11.33
CA ARG A 166 16.24 -23.05 9.94
C ARG A 166 14.89 -22.63 9.37
N ILE A 167 14.86 -21.56 8.59
CA ILE A 167 13.68 -21.19 7.81
C ILE A 167 13.33 -22.30 6.81
N THR A 168 12.06 -22.67 6.72
CA THR A 168 11.55 -23.68 5.78
C THR A 168 11.11 -23.03 4.47
N PRO A 169 10.83 -23.80 3.40
CA PRO A 169 10.19 -23.25 2.21
C PRO A 169 8.87 -22.52 2.51
N LEU A 170 8.07 -23.08 3.44
CA LEU A 170 6.84 -22.44 3.91
C LEU A 170 7.14 -21.13 4.64
N GLY A 171 8.21 -21.06 5.43
CA GLY A 171 8.64 -19.83 6.09
C GLY A 171 9.10 -18.74 5.12
N ARG A 172 9.84 -19.10 4.07
CA ARG A 172 10.22 -18.15 3.00
C ARG A 172 8.99 -17.62 2.26
N TRP A 173 8.06 -18.50 1.92
CA TRP A 173 6.78 -18.12 1.33
C TRP A 173 5.98 -17.20 2.26
N ALA A 174 5.87 -17.56 3.54
CA ALA A 174 5.15 -16.78 4.55
C ALA A 174 5.76 -15.39 4.70
N MET A 175 7.10 -15.28 4.76
CA MET A 175 7.81 -14.00 4.84
C MET A 175 7.44 -13.06 3.69
N ALA A 176 7.35 -13.58 2.46
CA ALA A 176 6.92 -12.79 1.30
C ALA A 176 5.43 -12.41 1.39
N VAL A 177 4.55 -13.37 1.69
CA VAL A 177 3.11 -13.15 1.74
C VAL A 177 2.70 -12.17 2.83
N ILE A 178 3.28 -12.29 4.03
CA ILE A 178 2.95 -11.37 5.12
C ILE A 178 3.56 -9.99 4.92
N GLY A 179 4.70 -9.88 4.20
CA GLY A 179 5.25 -8.60 3.79
C GLY A 179 4.38 -7.88 2.76
N LEU A 180 3.82 -8.62 1.80
CA LEU A 180 2.92 -8.08 0.78
C LEU A 180 1.53 -7.75 1.33
N ARG A 181 0.96 -8.64 2.14
CA ARG A 181 -0.44 -8.54 2.59
C ARG A 181 -0.60 -7.82 3.92
N GLY A 182 0.39 -7.90 4.81
CA GLY A 182 0.36 -7.26 6.13
C GLY A 182 -0.97 -7.49 6.87
N ALA A 183 -1.55 -6.40 7.38
CA ALA A 183 -2.80 -6.42 8.14
C ALA A 183 -4.04 -6.89 7.33
N SER A 184 -3.99 -6.95 5.99
CA SER A 184 -5.10 -7.49 5.19
C SER A 184 -5.38 -8.97 5.51
N LEU A 185 -4.41 -9.70 6.09
CA LEU A 185 -4.57 -11.09 6.52
C LEU A 185 -5.58 -11.30 7.66
N PHE A 186 -5.96 -10.27 8.40
CA PHE A 186 -6.99 -10.40 9.43
C PHE A 186 -8.42 -10.38 8.88
N ARG A 187 -8.58 -10.24 7.57
CA ARG A 187 -9.89 -10.15 6.92
C ARG A 187 -10.42 -11.54 6.57
N THR A 188 -11.65 -11.85 6.99
CA THR A 188 -12.46 -12.88 6.35
C THR A 188 -12.98 -12.31 5.02
N ASN A 189 -13.05 -13.13 3.97
CA ASN A 189 -13.58 -12.75 2.64
C ASN A 189 -15.10 -12.53 2.68
N ASP A 190 -15.57 -11.67 3.57
CA ASP A 190 -16.96 -11.19 3.57
C ASP A 190 -16.97 -9.77 2.96
N GLY A 191 -17.01 -9.72 1.62
CA GLY A 191 -17.58 -8.61 0.84
C GLY A 191 -16.97 -7.20 0.94
N GLN A 192 -15.82 -7.01 1.57
CA GLN A 192 -15.31 -5.65 1.88
C GLN A 192 -14.22 -5.15 0.90
N GLU A 193 -13.86 -5.90 -0.13
CA GLU A 193 -12.93 -5.45 -1.21
C GLU A 193 -13.68 -4.95 -2.45
N ASP A 194 -14.94 -5.33 -2.66
CA ASP A 194 -15.77 -4.92 -3.81
C ASP A 194 -16.85 -3.87 -3.47
N GLY A 195 -16.76 -3.26 -2.28
CA GLY A 195 -17.77 -2.31 -1.79
C GLY A 195 -17.55 -0.90 -2.30
N THR A 196 -18.63 -0.16 -2.56
CA THR A 196 -18.55 1.30 -2.75
C THR A 196 -18.67 1.98 -1.37
N TYR A 197 -17.68 2.78 -1.00
CA TYR A 197 -17.65 3.49 0.28
C TYR A 197 -18.30 4.85 0.14
N GLN A 198 -19.30 5.13 0.98
CA GLN A 198 -19.83 6.48 1.14
C GLN A 198 -19.06 7.21 2.24
N LEU A 199 -18.22 8.15 1.81
CA LEU A 199 -17.44 8.99 2.69
C LEU A 199 -18.10 10.36 2.86
N LYS A 200 -18.10 10.88 4.08
CA LYS A 200 -18.40 12.28 4.37
C LYS A 200 -17.12 13.01 4.76
N ILE A 201 -16.81 14.07 4.01
CA ILE A 201 -15.63 14.92 4.18
C ILE A 201 -16.10 16.28 4.68
N VAL A 202 -15.67 16.70 5.87
CA VAL A 202 -16.10 17.94 6.52
C VAL A 202 -14.90 18.85 6.71
N LEU A 203 -14.94 20.06 6.13
CA LEU A 203 -13.92 21.07 6.36
C LEU A 203 -14.11 21.70 7.74
N ARG A 204 -13.06 21.66 8.58
CA ARG A 204 -13.08 22.18 9.94
C ARG A 204 -13.06 23.71 9.93
N HIS A 205 -13.55 24.29 11.01
CA HIS A 205 -13.47 25.74 11.31
C HIS A 205 -14.14 26.70 10.30
N VAL A 206 -14.84 26.19 9.28
CA VAL A 206 -15.63 26.98 8.33
C VAL A 206 -17.10 27.10 8.74
N ARG A 207 -17.67 28.31 8.56
CA ARG A 207 -19.06 28.67 8.90
C ARG A 207 -19.69 29.46 7.73
N PRO A 208 -20.86 29.04 7.19
CA PRO A 208 -21.63 27.83 7.51
C PRO A 208 -20.83 26.55 7.20
N THR A 209 -21.18 25.43 7.83
CA THR A 209 -20.42 24.18 7.68
C THR A 209 -20.27 23.77 6.20
N CYS A 210 -19.03 23.61 5.76
CA CYS A 210 -18.69 23.13 4.42
C CYS A 210 -18.35 21.63 4.45
N TRP A 211 -19.06 20.83 3.67
CA TRP A 211 -18.83 19.39 3.57
C TRP A 211 -19.25 18.81 2.22
N ARG A 212 -18.67 17.66 1.88
CA ARG A 212 -18.95 16.88 0.67
C ARG A 212 -19.19 15.43 1.05
N ARG A 213 -20.04 14.74 0.30
CA ARG A 213 -20.25 13.30 0.40
C ARG A 213 -19.95 12.67 -0.94
N VAL A 214 -19.05 11.70 -0.91
CA VAL A 214 -18.51 11.07 -2.11
C VAL A 214 -18.64 9.55 -2.00
N HIS A 215 -18.82 8.92 -3.14
CA HIS A 215 -18.72 7.48 -3.32
C HIS A 215 -17.39 7.17 -3.99
N MET A 216 -16.65 6.24 -3.41
CA MET A 216 -15.36 5.77 -3.93
C MET A 216 -15.27 4.25 -3.80
N PRO A 217 -14.50 3.55 -4.65
CA PRO A 217 -14.30 2.13 -4.46
C PRO A 217 -13.50 1.88 -3.18
N ALA A 218 -13.80 0.81 -2.45
CA ALA A 218 -13.08 0.43 -1.23
C ALA A 218 -11.59 0.19 -1.50
N SER A 219 -11.25 -0.22 -2.73
CA SER A 219 -9.88 -0.41 -3.22
C SER A 219 -9.14 0.90 -3.52
N ALA A 220 -9.81 2.06 -3.56
CA ALA A 220 -9.13 3.32 -3.83
C ALA A 220 -8.08 3.60 -2.74
N THR A 221 -7.01 4.30 -3.10
CA THR A 221 -5.93 4.69 -2.18
C THR A 221 -6.24 6.00 -1.46
N LEU A 222 -5.39 6.36 -0.48
CA LEU A 222 -5.45 7.69 0.12
C LEU A 222 -5.02 8.80 -0.86
N GLY A 223 -4.08 8.51 -1.77
CA GLY A 223 -3.71 9.44 -2.86
C GLY A 223 -4.89 9.74 -3.79
N GLU A 224 -5.64 8.72 -4.19
CA GLU A 224 -6.86 8.92 -5.00
C GLU A 224 -7.95 9.69 -4.23
N LEU A 225 -8.05 9.49 -2.90
CA LEU A 225 -8.95 10.29 -2.07
C LEU A 225 -8.49 11.74 -1.98
N HIS A 226 -7.18 12.02 -1.98
CA HIS A 226 -6.65 13.38 -2.05
C HIS A 226 -7.14 14.09 -3.33
N GLU A 227 -6.98 13.49 -4.50
CA GLU A 227 -7.46 14.07 -5.77
C GLU A 227 -8.97 14.36 -5.75
N VAL A 228 -9.76 13.42 -5.20
CA VAL A 228 -11.21 13.61 -5.05
C VAL A 228 -11.54 14.78 -4.12
N ILE A 229 -10.76 14.97 -3.05
CA ILE A 229 -10.94 16.12 -2.14
C ILE A 229 -10.61 17.42 -2.87
N GLN A 230 -9.51 17.51 -3.60
CA GLN A 230 -9.12 18.70 -4.38
C GLN A 230 -10.24 19.12 -5.33
N VAL A 231 -10.77 18.18 -6.12
CA VAL A 231 -11.89 18.47 -7.05
C VAL A 231 -13.19 18.82 -6.32
N ALA A 232 -13.51 18.13 -5.22
CA ALA A 232 -14.75 18.34 -4.49
C ALA A 232 -14.80 19.69 -3.75
N PHE A 233 -13.64 20.24 -3.37
CA PHE A 233 -13.49 21.55 -2.74
C PHE A 233 -13.02 22.64 -3.70
N ALA A 234 -12.79 22.30 -4.97
CA ALA A 234 -12.35 23.22 -6.03
C ALA A 234 -11.01 23.90 -5.72
N TRP A 235 -10.06 23.08 -5.30
CA TRP A 235 -8.65 23.43 -5.07
C TRP A 235 -7.77 22.83 -6.17
N GLU A 236 -6.54 23.34 -6.26
CA GLU A 236 -5.63 23.14 -7.38
C GLU A 236 -4.56 22.06 -7.11
N GLY A 237 -4.35 21.69 -5.85
CA GLY A 237 -3.38 20.65 -5.46
C GLY A 237 -1.93 21.14 -5.40
N ASP A 238 -1.71 22.45 -5.34
CA ASP A 238 -0.39 23.09 -5.38
C ASP A 238 0.39 23.01 -4.05
N HIS A 239 -0.27 22.61 -2.96
CA HIS A 239 0.33 22.56 -1.63
C HIS A 239 0.50 21.14 -1.08
N LEU A 240 1.43 21.01 -0.11
CA LEU A 240 1.65 19.76 0.61
C LEU A 240 0.41 19.31 1.38
N HIS A 241 0.22 18.00 1.45
CA HIS A 241 -0.85 17.39 2.24
C HIS A 241 -0.40 16.17 3.02
N GLY A 242 -1.30 15.70 3.87
CA GLY A 242 -1.16 14.39 4.49
C GLY A 242 -2.41 13.94 5.24
N PHE A 243 -2.49 12.64 5.46
CA PHE A 243 -3.56 12.00 6.23
C PHE A 243 -3.05 11.54 7.59
N THR A 244 -3.88 11.67 8.61
CA THR A 244 -3.65 11.09 9.93
C THR A 244 -4.74 10.06 10.23
N VAL A 245 -4.34 8.80 10.33
CA VAL A 245 -5.22 7.66 10.65
C VAL A 245 -4.79 7.10 12.00
N GLY A 246 -5.55 7.41 13.05
CA GLY A 246 -5.18 7.02 14.41
C GLY A 246 -3.89 7.70 14.85
N ARG A 247 -2.78 6.94 14.92
CA ARG A 247 -1.43 7.45 15.26
C ARG A 247 -0.49 7.56 14.07
N ARG A 248 -0.87 7.03 12.91
CA ARG A 248 -0.02 6.96 11.72
C ARG A 248 -0.27 8.14 10.80
N ARG A 249 0.79 8.64 10.18
CA ARG A 249 0.72 9.69 9.17
C ARG A 249 1.05 9.13 7.79
N TYR A 250 0.23 9.47 6.81
CA TYR A 250 0.39 9.10 5.41
C TYR A 250 0.55 10.36 4.59
N GLY A 251 1.36 10.30 3.53
CA GLY A 251 1.50 11.38 2.57
C GLY A 251 2.27 10.90 1.35
N ASP A 252 2.62 11.85 0.49
CA ASP A 252 3.40 11.61 -0.70
C ASP A 252 4.83 11.12 -0.34
N PRO A 253 5.30 10.00 -0.94
CA PRO A 253 6.60 9.39 -0.64
C PRO A 253 7.82 10.24 -1.02
N TYR A 254 7.68 11.28 -1.85
CA TYR A 254 8.75 12.22 -2.19
C TYR A 254 9.09 13.17 -1.03
N PHE A 255 8.27 13.19 0.03
CA PHE A 255 8.51 13.95 1.25
C PHE A 255 8.80 13.03 2.45
N ASP A 256 9.38 13.58 3.52
CA ASP A 256 9.72 12.83 4.74
C ASP A 256 8.46 12.46 5.55
N VAL A 257 7.73 11.44 5.06
CA VAL A 257 6.49 10.92 5.64
C VAL A 257 6.67 9.47 6.13
N GLU A 258 5.88 9.09 7.14
CA GLU A 258 6.02 7.78 7.80
C GLU A 258 5.51 6.62 6.93
N HIS A 259 4.45 6.85 6.15
CA HIS A 259 3.81 5.85 5.30
C HIS A 259 3.37 6.47 3.96
N ASP A 260 3.49 5.68 2.90
CA ASP A 260 3.12 6.05 1.52
C ASP A 260 1.60 5.97 1.32
N GLU A 261 0.98 7.09 0.91
CA GLU A 261 -0.48 7.17 0.72
C GLU A 261 -1.00 6.41 -0.51
N CYS A 262 -0.14 6.16 -1.50
CA CYS A 262 -0.46 5.38 -2.70
C CYS A 262 -0.45 3.87 -2.43
N LYS A 263 0.05 3.43 -1.27
CA LYS A 263 0.17 2.01 -0.90
C LYS A 263 -0.87 1.56 0.13
N VAL A 264 -1.83 2.42 0.48
CA VAL A 264 -2.87 2.08 1.46
C VAL A 264 -4.25 2.41 0.91
N THR A 265 -5.16 1.44 0.98
CA THR A 265 -6.52 1.56 0.46
C THR A 265 -7.49 2.13 1.50
N LEU A 266 -8.64 2.66 1.03
CA LEU A 266 -9.74 3.10 1.89
C LEU A 266 -10.27 1.95 2.73
N ALA A 267 -10.35 0.74 2.19
CA ALA A 267 -10.72 -0.45 2.94
C ALA A 267 -9.79 -0.66 4.14
N GLU A 268 -8.49 -0.56 3.92
CA GLU A 268 -7.48 -0.73 4.96
C GLU A 268 -7.48 0.41 5.99
N VAL A 269 -7.72 1.65 5.54
CA VAL A 269 -7.82 2.84 6.39
C VAL A 269 -9.05 2.79 7.28
N PHE A 270 -10.23 2.48 6.72
CA PHE A 270 -11.47 2.47 7.48
C PHE A 270 -11.68 1.16 8.27
N ALA A 271 -10.95 0.09 7.95
CA ALA A 271 -10.86 -1.08 8.83
C ALA A 271 -10.20 -0.75 10.19
N ARG A 272 -9.23 0.17 10.20
CA ARG A 272 -8.50 0.58 11.43
C ARG A 272 -9.04 1.87 12.07
N ALA A 273 -9.75 2.71 11.32
CA ALA A 273 -10.22 4.01 11.80
C ALA A 273 -11.34 3.88 12.87
N ARG A 274 -10.99 4.14 14.14
CA ARG A 274 -11.95 4.28 15.26
C ARG A 274 -12.47 5.71 15.44
N LYS A 275 -11.84 6.68 14.76
CA LYS A 275 -12.11 8.11 14.77
C LYS A 275 -12.09 8.61 13.31
N PRO A 276 -12.62 9.81 13.02
CA PRO A 276 -12.48 10.41 11.69
C PRO A 276 -11.01 10.45 11.26
N VAL A 277 -10.76 10.11 10.00
CA VAL A 277 -9.45 10.33 9.37
C VAL A 277 -9.29 11.82 9.18
N THR A 278 -8.17 12.38 9.62
CA THR A 278 -7.88 13.80 9.40
C THR A 278 -7.06 13.95 8.14
N TYR A 279 -7.52 14.75 7.19
CA TYR A 279 -6.75 15.17 6.01
C TYR A 279 -6.36 16.63 6.19
N THR A 280 -5.08 16.94 6.14
CA THR A 280 -4.56 18.31 6.20
C THR A 280 -4.02 18.67 4.83
N TYR A 281 -4.52 19.77 4.27
CA TYR A 281 -4.06 20.37 3.03
C TYR A 281 -3.45 21.74 3.34
N ASP A 282 -2.35 22.07 2.67
CA ASP A 282 -1.50 23.22 2.93
C ASP A 282 -1.04 23.28 4.40
N PHE A 283 0.21 22.92 4.66
CA PHE A 283 0.77 22.98 6.03
C PHE A 283 1.03 24.41 6.53
N GLY A 284 0.98 25.42 5.64
CA GLY A 284 0.97 26.83 6.00
C GLY A 284 -0.37 27.26 6.56
N ASP A 285 -1.45 27.11 5.77
CA ASP A 285 -2.80 27.53 6.16
C ASP A 285 -3.57 26.51 7.03
N ASP A 286 -3.10 25.26 7.09
CA ASP A 286 -3.61 24.17 7.93
C ASP A 286 -5.09 23.85 7.68
N TRP A 287 -5.48 23.70 6.41
CA TRP A 287 -6.83 23.33 6.01
C TRP A 287 -7.14 21.88 6.38
N ARG A 288 -7.87 21.67 7.48
CA ARG A 288 -8.16 20.34 8.01
C ARG A 288 -9.56 19.84 7.67
N HIS A 289 -9.64 18.60 7.22
CA HIS A 289 -10.87 17.88 6.95
C HIS A 289 -11.01 16.68 7.86
N ASP A 290 -12.24 16.44 8.33
CA ASP A 290 -12.66 15.20 8.96
C ASP A 290 -13.35 14.31 7.95
N ILE A 291 -12.81 13.11 7.76
CA ILE A 291 -13.31 12.11 6.81
C ILE A 291 -13.87 10.92 7.59
N MET A 292 -15.12 10.58 7.32
CA MET A 292 -15.83 9.48 7.97
C MET A 292 -16.46 8.56 6.93
N LEU A 293 -16.29 7.25 7.11
CA LEU A 293 -17.10 6.25 6.42
C LEU A 293 -18.50 6.23 7.05
N GLU A 294 -19.52 6.63 6.29
CA GLU A 294 -20.91 6.62 6.77
C GLU A 294 -21.59 5.27 6.51
N LYS A 295 -21.35 4.66 5.35
CA LYS A 295 -21.91 3.36 4.97
C LYS A 295 -21.16 2.75 3.76
N ILE A 296 -21.29 1.45 3.61
CA ILE A 296 -20.95 0.72 2.39
C ILE A 296 -22.24 0.60 1.58
N VAL A 297 -22.19 0.94 0.30
CA VAL A 297 -23.33 0.88 -0.63
C VAL A 297 -23.06 -0.11 -1.76
N ASP A 298 -24.12 -0.50 -2.46
CA ASP A 298 -24.03 -1.39 -3.63
C ASP A 298 -23.09 -0.78 -4.69
N PRO A 299 -22.38 -1.62 -5.46
CA PRO A 299 -21.42 -1.18 -6.46
C PRO A 299 -22.04 -0.16 -7.42
N ALA A 300 -21.56 1.08 -7.37
CA ALA A 300 -21.97 2.12 -8.30
C ALA A 300 -21.16 2.00 -9.60
N THR A 301 -21.82 2.23 -10.74
CA THR A 301 -21.19 2.16 -12.07
C THR A 301 -20.34 3.38 -12.43
N GLU A 302 -20.49 4.50 -11.72
CA GLU A 302 -19.74 5.74 -11.99
C GLU A 302 -19.07 6.19 -10.69
N LEU A 303 -17.77 5.93 -10.57
CA LEU A 303 -16.93 6.26 -9.42
C LEU A 303 -15.63 6.94 -9.91
N PRO A 304 -15.07 7.89 -9.15
CA PRO A 304 -15.63 8.51 -7.96
C PRO A 304 -16.78 9.47 -8.30
N VAL A 305 -17.76 9.61 -7.41
CA VAL A 305 -18.89 10.53 -7.61
C VAL A 305 -19.27 11.27 -6.33
N CYS A 306 -19.52 12.57 -6.42
CA CYS A 306 -20.13 13.37 -5.36
C CYS A 306 -21.65 13.21 -5.38
N VAL A 307 -22.21 12.69 -4.28
CA VAL A 307 -23.64 12.36 -4.17
C VAL A 307 -24.42 13.39 -3.36
N ASP A 308 -23.74 14.20 -2.54
CA ASP A 308 -24.36 15.24 -1.73
C ASP A 308 -23.29 16.22 -1.21
N GLY A 309 -23.70 17.40 -0.75
CA GLY A 309 -22.80 18.39 -0.19
C GLY A 309 -23.51 19.66 0.23
N ARG A 310 -22.81 20.48 1.02
CA ARG A 310 -23.31 21.81 1.43
C ARG A 310 -22.16 22.72 1.81
N GLY A 311 -22.40 24.02 1.68
CA GLY A 311 -21.48 25.05 2.12
C GLY A 311 -20.41 25.31 1.06
N ASP A 312 -20.07 26.58 0.93
CA ASP A 312 -19.13 27.05 -0.07
C ASP A 312 -17.71 26.71 0.39
N ALA A 313 -16.84 26.36 -0.55
CA ALA A 313 -15.44 26.05 -0.26
C ALA A 313 -14.61 27.35 -0.32
N PRO A 314 -13.61 27.55 0.55
CA PRO A 314 -12.74 28.71 0.45
C PRO A 314 -11.88 28.61 -0.82
N VAL A 315 -11.63 29.76 -1.46
CA VAL A 315 -10.67 29.84 -2.57
C VAL A 315 -9.26 29.73 -1.98
N GLU A 316 -8.44 28.88 -2.59
CA GLU A 316 -7.03 28.70 -2.27
C GLU A 316 -6.23 29.97 -2.55
N ASP A 317 -5.20 30.24 -1.74
CA ASP A 317 -4.26 31.37 -1.87
C ASP A 317 -4.90 32.74 -2.09
N SER A 318 -6.07 32.97 -1.48
CA SER A 318 -6.78 34.23 -1.63
C SER A 318 -6.35 35.26 -0.59
N ASP A 319 -5.85 36.41 -1.06
CA ASP A 319 -5.53 37.58 -0.23
C ASP A 319 -6.75 38.13 0.54
N GLU A 320 -7.97 37.83 0.07
CA GLU A 320 -9.24 38.21 0.70
C GLU A 320 -10.18 36.99 0.83
N PRO A 321 -11.10 36.95 1.81
CA PRO A 321 -12.00 35.80 1.97
C PRO A 321 -12.94 35.61 0.78
N ALA A 322 -12.57 34.71 -0.14
CA ALA A 322 -13.36 34.32 -1.30
C ALA A 322 -13.88 32.88 -1.18
N TRP A 323 -15.04 32.61 -1.78
CA TRP A 323 -15.76 31.34 -1.62
C TRP A 323 -16.32 30.84 -2.95
N ILE A 324 -16.19 29.54 -3.21
CA ILE A 324 -16.72 28.84 -4.37
C ILE A 324 -18.01 28.12 -3.95
N ALA A 325 -19.11 28.48 -4.62
CA ALA A 325 -20.41 27.90 -4.37
C ALA A 325 -20.41 26.38 -4.61
N PHE A 326 -21.12 25.62 -3.77
CA PHE A 326 -21.27 24.18 -3.98
C PHE A 326 -22.03 23.88 -5.28
N ASP A 327 -21.36 23.23 -6.22
CA ASP A 327 -21.92 22.75 -7.48
C ASP A 327 -21.65 21.25 -7.66
N GLN A 328 -22.61 20.41 -7.28
CA GLN A 328 -22.49 18.96 -7.39
C GLN A 328 -22.31 18.49 -8.84
N ALA A 329 -22.99 19.13 -9.80
CA ALA A 329 -22.92 18.73 -11.21
C ALA A 329 -21.55 19.06 -11.80
N GLY A 330 -21.02 20.26 -11.52
CA GLY A 330 -19.67 20.66 -11.92
C GLY A 330 -18.58 19.82 -11.27
N ILE A 331 -18.74 19.46 -9.99
CA ILE A 331 -17.83 18.51 -9.31
C ILE A 331 -17.83 17.16 -10.03
N ASN A 332 -18.99 16.57 -10.30
CA ASN A 332 -19.07 15.26 -10.95
C ASN A 332 -18.54 15.28 -12.39
N ALA A 333 -18.74 16.37 -13.13
CA ALA A 333 -18.17 16.53 -14.46
C ALA A 333 -16.63 16.63 -14.47
N ARG A 334 -16.03 17.09 -13.37
CA ARG A 334 -14.57 17.07 -13.17
C ARG A 334 -14.08 15.71 -12.66
N LEU A 335 -14.79 15.09 -11.71
CA LEU A 335 -14.46 13.76 -11.20
C LEU A 335 -14.49 12.70 -12.31
N ALA A 336 -15.42 12.79 -13.27
CA ALA A 336 -15.48 11.90 -14.42
C ALA A 336 -14.25 11.99 -15.34
N ARG A 337 -13.43 13.05 -15.22
CA ARG A 337 -12.16 13.19 -15.97
C ARG A 337 -10.98 12.55 -15.24
N LEU A 338 -11.10 12.32 -13.92
CA LEU A 338 -10.05 11.71 -13.10
C LEU A 338 -9.97 10.18 -13.25
N GLY A 339 -11.01 9.53 -13.79
CA GLY A 339 -11.09 8.07 -13.89
C GLY A 339 -11.09 7.59 -15.33
N THR A 340 -9.91 7.21 -15.85
CA THR A 340 -9.59 5.88 -16.44
C THR A 340 -8.32 5.92 -17.30
N ASP A 341 -8.02 7.01 -18.01
CA ASP A 341 -6.94 6.99 -19.01
C ASP A 341 -5.63 7.62 -18.50
N GLU A 342 -5.73 8.64 -17.65
CA GLU A 342 -4.57 9.40 -17.17
C GLU A 342 -3.84 8.68 -16.02
N ARG A 343 -4.60 8.08 -15.09
CA ARG A 343 -4.04 7.30 -13.97
C ARG A 343 -3.35 6.02 -14.41
N ASP A 344 -3.98 5.27 -15.32
CA ASP A 344 -3.37 4.07 -15.90
C ASP A 344 -2.10 4.44 -16.67
N ALA A 345 -2.11 5.62 -17.32
CA ALA A 345 -0.95 6.11 -18.03
C ALA A 345 0.19 6.50 -17.07
N GLU A 346 -0.08 7.28 -16.02
CA GLU A 346 0.92 7.68 -15.03
C GLU A 346 1.50 6.48 -14.27
N ALA A 347 0.66 5.50 -13.92
CA ALA A 347 1.11 4.25 -13.31
C ALA A 347 2.03 3.48 -14.26
N GLN A 348 1.68 3.36 -15.53
CA GLN A 348 2.52 2.70 -16.53
C GLN A 348 3.83 3.45 -16.78
N MET A 349 3.82 4.78 -16.82
CA MET A 349 5.04 5.59 -16.98
C MET A 349 6.00 5.40 -15.80
N ARG A 350 5.47 5.21 -14.59
CA ARG A 350 6.28 4.89 -13.41
C ARG A 350 6.96 3.53 -13.54
N GLU A 351 6.20 2.52 -13.96
CA GLU A 351 6.74 1.18 -14.22
C GLU A 351 7.81 1.23 -15.32
N ASP A 352 7.55 1.93 -16.42
CA ASP A 352 8.51 2.09 -17.52
C ASP A 352 9.78 2.81 -17.05
N THR A 353 9.66 3.81 -16.16
CA THR A 353 10.82 4.47 -15.55
C THR A 353 11.66 3.50 -14.73
N GLU A 354 11.03 2.66 -13.90
CA GLU A 354 11.72 1.64 -13.10
C GLU A 354 12.43 0.61 -13.98
N VAL A 355 11.79 0.19 -15.07
CA VAL A 355 12.38 -0.72 -16.06
C VAL A 355 13.61 -0.09 -16.71
N ILE A 356 13.50 1.15 -17.20
CA ILE A 356 14.63 1.86 -17.82
C ILE A 356 15.79 2.01 -16.85
N LEU A 357 15.51 2.35 -15.59
CA LEU A 357 16.53 2.60 -14.58
C LEU A 357 17.03 1.34 -13.86
N THR A 358 16.63 0.15 -14.32
CA THR A 358 17.09 -1.12 -13.74
C THR A 358 18.61 -1.23 -13.84
N ASP A 359 19.26 -1.42 -12.69
CA ASP A 359 20.72 -1.47 -12.53
C ASP A 359 21.49 -0.20 -12.94
N ALA A 360 20.82 0.96 -13.08
CA ALA A 360 21.45 2.24 -13.34
C ALA A 360 21.72 3.03 -12.04
N TYR A 361 22.99 3.16 -11.64
CA TYR A 361 23.39 3.82 -10.40
C TYR A 361 24.01 5.20 -10.66
N GLY A 362 23.27 6.24 -10.29
CA GLY A 362 23.71 7.64 -10.40
C GLY A 362 23.44 8.25 -11.77
N GLU A 363 23.50 9.59 -11.84
CA GLU A 363 22.91 10.37 -12.93
C GLU A 363 23.50 10.05 -14.32
N TYR A 364 24.78 9.69 -14.39
CA TYR A 364 25.42 9.31 -15.66
C TYR A 364 24.89 7.98 -16.19
N GLU A 365 24.84 6.96 -15.35
CA GLU A 365 24.33 5.64 -15.72
C GLU A 365 22.84 5.70 -16.06
N GLN A 366 22.07 6.53 -15.33
CA GLN A 366 20.65 6.76 -15.60
C GLN A 366 20.43 7.43 -16.97
N MET A 367 21.22 8.45 -17.32
CA MET A 367 21.18 9.06 -18.66
C MET A 367 21.52 8.05 -19.76
N THR A 368 22.55 7.23 -19.57
CA THR A 368 22.93 6.18 -20.53
C THR A 368 21.84 5.12 -20.68
N ALA A 369 21.17 4.75 -19.59
CA ALA A 369 20.07 3.79 -19.60
C ALA A 369 18.89 4.32 -20.42
N PHE A 370 18.49 5.58 -20.20
CA PHE A 370 17.49 6.26 -21.02
C PHE A 370 17.88 6.31 -22.50
N LEU A 371 19.11 6.70 -22.82
CA LEU A 371 19.58 6.74 -24.20
C LEU A 371 19.46 5.37 -24.87
N THR A 372 19.86 4.31 -24.18
CA THR A 372 19.85 2.94 -24.69
C THR A 372 18.44 2.49 -25.06
N VAL A 373 17.48 2.66 -24.15
CA VAL A 373 16.08 2.27 -24.41
C VAL A 373 15.47 3.14 -25.52
N LEU A 374 15.71 4.45 -25.50
CA LEU A 374 15.18 5.37 -26.50
C LEU A 374 15.73 5.09 -27.92
N GLU A 375 17.00 4.71 -28.07
CA GLU A 375 17.57 4.37 -29.37
C GLU A 375 17.09 3.03 -29.93
N GLU A 376 16.69 2.10 -29.06
CA GLU A 376 16.19 0.79 -29.47
C GLU A 376 14.69 0.78 -29.76
N GLU A 377 13.89 1.54 -29.00
CA GLU A 377 12.43 1.57 -29.14
C GLU A 377 11.93 2.65 -30.12
N ILE A 378 12.72 3.71 -30.39
CA ILE A 378 12.33 4.76 -31.34
C ILE A 378 12.93 4.49 -32.73
N ASP A 379 12.05 4.30 -33.71
CA ASP A 379 12.42 4.19 -35.13
C ASP A 379 12.83 5.54 -35.74
N PHE A 380 14.07 5.99 -35.46
CA PHE A 380 14.62 7.18 -36.10
C PHE A 380 14.85 6.98 -37.63
N PRO A 381 14.64 8.02 -38.47
CA PRO A 381 14.28 9.39 -38.11
C PRO A 381 12.77 9.60 -37.91
N VAL A 382 12.40 10.39 -36.91
CA VAL A 382 11.01 10.67 -36.54
C VAL A 382 10.66 12.16 -36.64
N GLN A 383 9.40 12.48 -36.90
CA GLN A 383 8.90 13.86 -36.95
C GLN A 383 8.58 14.36 -35.54
N ALA A 384 9.02 15.58 -35.24
CA ALA A 384 8.70 16.27 -34.00
C ALA A 384 8.46 17.76 -34.26
N THR A 385 8.06 18.47 -33.22
CA THR A 385 7.90 19.92 -33.22
C THR A 385 8.79 20.52 -32.14
N LEU A 386 9.44 21.65 -32.43
CA LEU A 386 10.19 22.44 -31.47
C LEU A 386 9.59 23.84 -31.44
N LEU A 387 8.96 24.21 -30.32
CA LEU A 387 8.27 25.51 -30.16
C LEU A 387 7.30 25.80 -31.32
N GLY A 388 6.49 24.82 -31.71
CA GLY A 388 5.57 24.93 -32.84
C GLY A 388 6.19 24.77 -34.25
N ASN A 389 7.52 24.61 -34.38
CA ASN A 389 8.19 24.45 -35.67
C ASN A 389 8.52 22.98 -35.99
N PRO A 390 8.18 22.47 -37.18
CA PRO A 390 8.45 21.07 -37.53
C PRO A 390 9.94 20.81 -37.71
N VAL A 391 10.42 19.74 -37.07
CA VAL A 391 11.79 19.26 -37.14
C VAL A 391 11.81 17.74 -37.33
N VAL A 392 12.88 17.23 -37.94
CA VAL A 392 13.13 15.78 -38.04
C VAL A 392 14.22 15.40 -37.06
N VAL A 393 13.89 14.55 -36.09
CA VAL A 393 14.86 13.99 -35.14
C VAL A 393 15.52 12.79 -35.80
N THR A 394 16.85 12.79 -35.86
CA THR A 394 17.65 11.76 -36.54
C THR A 394 18.39 10.81 -35.60
N GLY A 395 18.31 11.07 -34.29
CA GLY A 395 18.95 10.30 -33.24
C GLY A 395 19.17 11.15 -32.00
N LEU A 396 19.66 10.52 -30.94
CA LEU A 396 19.96 11.15 -29.66
C LEU A 396 21.47 11.09 -29.39
N ASP A 397 21.93 11.88 -28.42
CA ASP A 397 23.30 11.87 -27.90
C ASP A 397 23.28 12.32 -26.42
N GLU A 398 24.24 11.83 -25.64
CA GLU A 398 24.48 12.25 -24.25
C GLU A 398 25.07 13.67 -24.20
N ASP A 399 24.62 14.50 -23.25
CA ASP A 399 25.27 15.76 -22.91
C ASP A 399 25.81 15.75 -21.48
N ASN A 400 27.07 15.34 -21.34
CA ASN A 400 27.78 15.24 -20.06
C ASN A 400 27.88 16.57 -19.30
N ALA A 401 27.66 17.72 -19.94
CA ALA A 401 27.70 19.02 -19.27
C ALA A 401 26.40 19.34 -18.52
N THR A 402 25.26 18.84 -19.01
CA THR A 402 23.94 19.08 -18.42
C THR A 402 23.33 17.83 -17.78
N ILE A 403 23.93 16.66 -18.04
CA ILE A 403 23.40 15.34 -17.65
C ILE A 403 21.98 15.13 -18.22
N GLU A 404 21.75 15.63 -19.44
CA GLU A 404 20.52 15.46 -20.21
C GLU A 404 20.82 14.88 -21.61
N LEU A 405 19.77 14.38 -22.27
CA LEU A 405 19.83 13.91 -23.64
C LEU A 405 19.59 15.06 -24.62
N ARG A 406 20.38 15.09 -25.68
CA ARG A 406 20.20 16.02 -26.80
C ARG A 406 19.76 15.28 -28.05
N ALA A 407 18.82 15.87 -28.76
CA ALA A 407 18.32 15.35 -30.02
C ALA A 407 19.03 15.99 -31.22
N ARG A 408 19.56 15.17 -32.13
CA ARG A 408 20.05 15.61 -33.44
C ARG A 408 18.87 15.93 -34.34
N CYS A 409 18.62 17.22 -34.58
CA CYS A 409 17.47 17.69 -35.33
C CYS A 409 17.84 18.32 -36.68
N LYS A 410 17.00 18.09 -37.68
CA LYS A 410 17.03 18.75 -38.99
C LYS A 410 15.72 19.52 -39.20
N GLY A 411 15.80 20.84 -39.09
CA GLY A 411 14.71 21.74 -39.46
C GLY A 411 14.76 22.16 -40.92
N GLN A 412 13.84 23.04 -41.33
CA GLN A 412 13.73 23.53 -42.72
C GLN A 412 14.98 24.30 -43.18
N HIS A 413 15.65 25.02 -42.27
CA HIS A 413 16.75 25.94 -42.60
C HIS A 413 18.09 25.60 -41.95
N ALA A 414 18.11 24.71 -40.95
CA ALA A 414 19.30 24.40 -40.17
C ALA A 414 19.26 22.97 -39.61
N LYS A 415 20.44 22.48 -39.23
CA LYS A 415 20.62 21.27 -38.42
C LYS A 415 21.31 21.66 -37.13
N GLY A 416 20.98 20.99 -36.04
CA GLY A 416 21.57 21.28 -34.74
C GLY A 416 21.15 20.31 -33.67
N PHE A 417 21.64 20.55 -32.46
CA PHE A 417 21.27 19.85 -31.25
C PHE A 417 20.30 20.70 -30.45
N VAL A 418 19.29 20.05 -29.87
CA VAL A 418 18.33 20.66 -28.95
C VAL A 418 18.14 19.70 -27.77
N SER A 419 17.67 20.20 -26.62
CA SER A 419 17.31 19.29 -25.52
C SER A 419 16.19 18.36 -26.00
N PHE A 420 16.32 17.06 -25.75
CA PHE A 420 15.29 16.11 -26.10
C PHE A 420 13.98 16.42 -25.36
N ALA A 421 14.08 16.89 -24.12
CA ALA A 421 12.93 17.28 -23.29
C ALA A 421 12.11 18.45 -23.86
N ASP A 422 12.70 19.28 -24.74
CA ASP A 422 12.02 20.44 -25.35
C ASP A 422 11.25 20.11 -26.65
N LEU A 423 11.29 18.85 -27.09
CA LEU A 423 10.59 18.39 -28.28
C LEU A 423 9.14 17.98 -27.98
N GLU A 424 8.28 18.15 -28.97
CA GLU A 424 6.89 17.69 -28.94
C GLU A 424 6.69 16.64 -30.04
N PHE A 425 6.20 15.47 -29.65
CA PHE A 425 5.89 14.37 -30.55
C PHE A 425 4.39 14.23 -30.74
N ARG A 426 3.99 13.43 -31.73
CA ARG A 426 2.57 13.18 -32.01
C ARG A 426 1.99 12.29 -30.89
N PRO A 427 0.92 12.71 -30.18
CA PRO A 427 0.33 11.87 -29.13
C PRO A 427 -0.10 10.47 -29.62
N GLY A 428 0.04 9.47 -28.76
CA GLY A 428 -0.30 8.07 -29.05
C GLY A 428 0.72 7.31 -29.89
N THR A 429 1.94 7.82 -30.03
CA THR A 429 3.09 7.12 -30.64
C THR A 429 4.13 6.74 -29.59
N VAL A 430 4.98 5.75 -29.89
CA VAL A 430 6.00 5.23 -28.97
C VAL A 430 6.97 6.34 -28.56
N GLU A 431 7.41 7.15 -29.52
CA GLU A 431 8.32 8.27 -29.25
C GLU A 431 7.69 9.36 -28.37
N ALA A 432 6.37 9.58 -28.45
CA ALA A 432 5.69 10.54 -27.57
C ALA A 432 5.55 10.00 -26.15
N TRP A 433 5.30 8.70 -26.01
CA TRP A 433 5.24 8.04 -24.71
C TRP A 433 6.59 8.05 -23.99
N LEU A 434 7.64 7.57 -24.66
CA LEU A 434 8.98 7.52 -24.05
C LEU A 434 9.57 8.92 -23.80
N HIS A 435 9.21 9.90 -24.63
CA HIS A 435 9.51 11.31 -24.35
C HIS A 435 8.81 11.80 -23.07
N ALA A 436 7.54 11.47 -22.87
CA ALA A 436 6.80 11.81 -21.66
C ALA A 436 7.43 11.15 -20.42
N VAL A 437 7.85 9.88 -20.51
CA VAL A 437 8.56 9.16 -19.43
C VAL A 437 9.86 9.90 -19.07
N TYR A 438 10.66 10.26 -20.08
CA TYR A 438 11.90 10.99 -19.89
C TYR A 438 11.69 12.39 -19.30
N ALA A 439 10.69 13.14 -19.78
CA ALA A 439 10.35 14.46 -19.25
C ALA A 439 9.94 14.39 -17.77
N THR A 440 9.13 13.40 -17.42
CA THR A 440 8.68 13.15 -16.03
C THR A 440 9.86 12.80 -15.13
N TYR A 441 10.80 11.97 -15.60
CA TYR A 441 12.05 11.67 -14.88
C TYR A 441 12.88 12.94 -14.57
N LEU A 442 12.90 13.91 -15.48
CA LEU A 442 13.55 15.22 -15.27
C LEU A 442 12.72 16.18 -14.39
N GLY A 443 11.57 15.75 -13.86
CA GLY A 443 10.65 16.60 -13.09
C GLY A 443 9.92 17.65 -13.94
N ARG A 444 9.78 17.41 -15.25
CA ARG A 444 9.06 18.29 -16.18
C ARG A 444 7.67 17.70 -16.49
N PRO A 445 6.65 18.55 -16.71
CA PRO A 445 5.31 18.06 -17.04
C PRO A 445 5.33 17.33 -18.40
N PRO A 446 4.71 16.15 -18.52
CA PRO A 446 4.65 15.43 -19.78
C PRO A 446 3.74 16.14 -20.78
N SER A 447 4.10 16.07 -22.06
CA SER A 447 3.37 16.70 -23.15
C SER A 447 2.20 15.85 -23.68
N ALA A 448 2.18 14.54 -23.39
CA ALA A 448 1.09 13.62 -23.71
C ALA A 448 1.08 12.37 -22.81
N LEU A 449 -0.10 11.94 -22.36
CA LEU A 449 -0.32 10.76 -21.50
C LEU A 449 -1.07 9.62 -22.21
N THR A 450 -1.00 9.56 -23.55
CA THR A 450 -1.73 8.53 -24.32
C THR A 450 -0.81 7.38 -24.70
N MET A 451 -1.05 6.19 -24.16
CA MET A 451 -0.33 4.98 -24.54
C MET A 451 -0.47 4.67 -26.04
N PRO A 452 0.60 4.20 -26.71
CA PRO A 452 0.52 3.78 -28.10
C PRO A 452 -0.32 2.53 -28.27
N ALA A 453 -1.32 2.57 -29.15
CA ALA A 453 -2.19 1.44 -29.39
C ALA A 453 -1.42 0.25 -30.02
N GLY A 454 -1.42 -0.90 -29.32
CA GLY A 454 -0.79 -2.13 -29.79
C GLY A 454 0.73 -2.22 -29.60
N TRP A 455 1.33 -1.28 -28.86
CA TRP A 455 2.71 -1.41 -28.39
C TRP A 455 2.74 -2.31 -27.15
N GLY A 456 3.72 -3.22 -27.09
CA GLY A 456 3.85 -4.21 -26.02
C GLY A 456 4.44 -3.66 -24.73
N GLY A 457 4.77 -2.36 -24.67
CA GLY A 457 5.55 -1.76 -23.59
C GLY A 457 7.01 -2.22 -23.61
N LEU A 458 7.73 -1.99 -22.52
CA LEU A 458 9.14 -2.32 -22.37
C LEU A 458 9.40 -3.79 -22.00
N THR A 459 8.54 -4.73 -22.44
CA THR A 459 8.67 -6.16 -22.09
C THR A 459 9.99 -6.81 -22.52
N ASN A 460 10.70 -6.23 -23.47
CA ASN A 460 12.02 -6.70 -23.90
C ASN A 460 13.12 -6.40 -22.86
N TRP A 461 12.84 -5.52 -21.89
CA TRP A 461 13.77 -5.02 -20.89
C TRP A 461 13.53 -5.61 -19.49
N THR A 462 12.47 -6.38 -19.29
CA THR A 462 12.05 -6.91 -17.98
C THR A 462 12.66 -8.28 -17.61
N SER A 463 13.82 -8.66 -18.18
CA SER A 463 14.40 -10.02 -18.09
C SER A 463 15.50 -10.20 -17.05
#